data_AF-A0A1W2FA02-F1
#
_entry.id   AF-A0A1W2FA02-F1
#
_cell.length_a   1.000
_cell.length_b   1.000
_cell.length_c   1.000
_cell.angle_alpha   90.00
_cell.angle_beta   90.00
_cell.angle_gamma   90.00
#
_symmetry.space_group_name_H-M   'P 1'
#
loop_
_entity.id
_entity.type
_entity.pdbx_description
1 polymer ?
#
loop_
_entity_poly.entity_id
_entity_poly.type
_entity_poly.pdbx_seq_one_letter_code
_entity_poly.pdbx_strand_id
1 'polypeptide(L)'
;MKKIGIEELLTWAFTVELPKVSADRDWIAGLPSIGFASASGMLTETLALGTIIDRSPNAFGVIPCSIDTGEAHPDAMRVGDAVRGLGDMAFEIGEGWAPFPEWEDPHGVIAPEIASIAAGYCARDGRVNGRHIFTLVTTCAVLMKRPDWTADQPEVVVVTNNGNPAWFVKRYAKDRMGRSVPYEDNGYDVKRQRPVKGAYRKYRINGSIRAAVVGRIEWQLWQHALLTLRDALAGKLEGHDLLPFTPRMEPWRGSQNPAPISQAIESAA
;
A
#
# COMPACT_ATOMS: atom_id res chain seq x y z
N MET A 1 -24.45 9.17 -24.06
CA MET A 1 -23.55 8.63 -23.02
C MET A 1 -22.11 8.91 -23.40
N LYS A 2 -21.32 9.45 -22.47
CA LYS A 2 -19.89 9.74 -22.68
C LYS A 2 -19.07 8.51 -22.32
N LYS A 3 -18.15 8.09 -23.19
CA LYS A 3 -17.20 7.00 -22.87
C LYS A 3 -16.13 7.50 -21.92
N ILE A 4 -15.82 6.72 -20.88
CA ILE A 4 -14.86 7.10 -19.84
C ILE A 4 -14.11 5.86 -19.31
N GLY A 5 -12.84 6.03 -18.94
CA GLY A 5 -12.08 5.00 -18.25
C GLY A 5 -12.42 4.93 -16.76
N ILE A 6 -12.22 3.77 -16.11
CA ILE A 6 -12.55 3.62 -14.68
C ILE A 6 -11.74 4.58 -13.79
N GLU A 7 -10.46 4.81 -14.08
CA GLU A 7 -9.61 5.76 -13.34
C GLU A 7 -10.09 7.21 -13.50
N GLU A 8 -10.48 7.60 -14.72
CA GLU A 8 -11.00 8.95 -15.01
C GLU A 8 -12.38 9.16 -14.35
N LEU A 9 -13.24 8.14 -14.36
CA LEU A 9 -14.54 8.17 -13.69
C LEU A 9 -14.38 8.33 -12.17
N LEU A 10 -13.47 7.58 -11.55
CA LEU A 10 -13.17 7.69 -10.12
C LEU A 10 -12.60 9.07 -9.79
N THR A 11 -11.66 9.57 -10.59
CA THR A 11 -11.09 10.91 -10.40
C THR A 11 -12.18 11.97 -10.46
N TRP A 12 -13.01 11.97 -11.49
CA TRP A 12 -14.13 12.90 -11.63
C TRP A 12 -15.11 12.80 -10.45
N ALA A 13 -15.52 11.58 -10.08
CA ALA A 13 -16.45 11.38 -8.97
C ALA A 13 -15.88 11.94 -7.65
N PHE A 14 -14.64 11.59 -7.28
CA PHE A 14 -14.07 11.95 -5.99
C PHE A 14 -13.54 13.38 -5.89
N THR A 15 -13.19 14.03 -7.02
CA THR A 15 -12.65 15.40 -7.01
C THR A 15 -13.65 16.47 -7.39
N VAL A 16 -14.70 16.12 -8.14
CA VAL A 16 -15.67 17.10 -8.67
C VAL A 16 -17.06 16.91 -8.08
N GLU A 17 -17.59 15.69 -8.05
CA GLU A 17 -19.02 15.46 -7.73
C GLU A 17 -19.29 15.12 -6.26
N LEU A 18 -18.55 14.16 -5.69
CA LEU A 18 -18.72 13.74 -4.30
C LEU A 18 -18.41 14.84 -3.26
N PRO A 19 -17.49 15.79 -3.50
CA PRO A 19 -17.38 16.97 -2.64
C PRO A 19 -18.65 17.82 -2.56
N LYS A 20 -19.56 17.75 -3.55
CA LYS A 20 -20.83 18.49 -3.52
C LYS A 20 -21.82 17.90 -2.52
N VAL A 21 -21.64 16.62 -2.17
CA VAL A 21 -22.43 15.97 -1.14
C VAL A 21 -22.05 16.59 0.20
N SER A 22 -23.01 17.28 0.80
CA SER A 22 -22.90 17.77 2.16
C SER A 22 -22.59 16.61 3.09
N ALA A 23 -21.84 16.84 4.17
CA ALA A 23 -21.75 15.85 5.24
C ALA A 23 -23.15 15.72 5.89
N ASP A 24 -23.98 14.78 5.42
CA ASP A 24 -25.25 14.48 6.07
C ASP A 24 -24.95 13.98 7.50
N ARG A 25 -25.35 14.78 8.51
CA ARG A 25 -26.63 14.69 9.24
C ARG A 25 -26.76 13.41 10.06
N ASP A 26 -26.10 13.35 11.23
CA ASP A 26 -26.57 12.47 12.32
C ASP A 26 -26.06 12.78 13.73
N TRP A 27 -25.38 13.91 13.98
CA TRP A 27 -24.82 14.18 15.33
C TRP A 27 -25.63 15.15 16.21
N ILE A 28 -26.68 15.81 15.69
CA ILE A 28 -27.64 16.58 16.52
C ILE A 28 -29.07 16.31 16.07
N ALA A 29 -29.71 15.36 16.74
CA ALA A 29 -31.17 15.22 16.71
C ALA A 29 -31.81 16.45 17.37
N GLY A 30 -32.51 17.28 16.59
CA GLY A 30 -33.50 18.23 17.13
C GLY A 30 -33.32 19.72 16.83
N LEU A 31 -32.31 20.14 16.06
CA LEU A 31 -32.22 21.54 15.58
C LEU A 31 -32.62 21.63 14.10
N PRO A 32 -33.53 22.56 13.73
CA PRO A 32 -33.86 22.80 12.33
C PRO A 32 -32.59 23.26 11.61
N SER A 33 -32.31 22.63 10.48
CA SER A 33 -31.14 22.82 9.63
C SER A 33 -30.83 24.31 9.42
N ILE A 34 -29.81 24.83 10.11
CA ILE A 34 -29.07 25.98 9.62
C ILE A 34 -28.04 25.38 8.65
N GLY A 35 -28.27 25.60 7.35
CA GLY A 35 -27.50 24.99 6.28
C GLY A 35 -26.00 25.25 6.41
N PHE A 36 -25.23 24.18 6.61
CA PHE A 36 -23.76 24.20 6.52
C PHE A 36 -23.25 24.16 5.07
N ALA A 37 -24.16 24.15 4.08
CA ALA A 37 -23.85 24.28 2.66
C ALA A 37 -23.99 25.72 2.12
N SER A 38 -24.49 26.68 2.92
CA SER A 38 -24.61 28.06 2.48
C SER A 38 -23.44 28.92 2.98
N ALA A 39 -23.03 29.89 2.16
CA ALA A 39 -22.04 30.91 2.53
C ALA A 39 -22.37 31.63 3.86
N SER A 40 -23.65 31.66 4.29
CA SER A 40 -24.06 32.23 5.56
C SER A 40 -23.68 31.39 6.78
N GLY A 41 -23.70 30.05 6.67
CA GLY A 41 -23.23 29.15 7.73
C GLY A 41 -21.74 29.33 7.99
N MET A 42 -20.95 29.45 6.92
CA MET A 42 -19.51 29.76 6.99
C MET A 42 -19.22 31.12 7.62
N LEU A 43 -20.00 32.16 7.27
CA LEU A 43 -19.84 33.48 7.85
C LEU A 43 -20.12 33.46 9.35
N THR A 44 -21.14 32.72 9.78
CA THR A 44 -21.55 32.62 11.19
C THR A 44 -20.52 31.90 12.04
N GLU A 45 -19.95 30.77 11.56
CA GLU A 45 -18.89 30.05 12.29
C GLU A 45 -17.58 30.84 12.33
N THR A 46 -17.19 31.47 11.22
CA THR A 46 -15.97 32.28 11.16
C THR A 46 -16.08 33.51 12.06
N LEU A 47 -17.26 34.13 12.14
CA LEU A 47 -17.53 35.23 13.07
C LEU A 47 -17.55 34.76 14.53
N ALA A 48 -18.03 33.54 14.81
CA ALA A 48 -18.10 32.99 16.16
C ALA A 48 -16.73 32.54 16.70
N LEU A 49 -15.87 31.96 15.84
CA LEU A 49 -14.63 31.31 16.26
C LEU A 49 -13.36 32.03 15.80
N GLY A 50 -13.48 33.03 14.92
CA GLY A 50 -12.34 33.77 14.36
C GLY A 50 -11.43 32.93 13.45
N THR A 51 -11.83 31.70 13.11
CA THR A 51 -11.05 30.76 12.29
C THR A 51 -11.97 29.86 11.47
N ILE A 52 -11.45 29.31 10.37
CA ILE A 52 -12.14 28.28 9.57
C ILE A 52 -11.89 26.92 10.24
N ILE A 53 -12.96 26.22 10.61
CA ILE A 53 -12.86 24.88 11.20
C ILE A 53 -12.50 23.88 10.10
N ASP A 54 -11.56 22.97 10.40
CA ASP A 54 -11.27 21.82 9.56
C ASP A 54 -12.51 20.93 9.44
N ARG A 55 -12.94 20.65 8.22
CA ARG A 55 -14.20 19.93 7.98
C ARG A 55 -13.97 18.44 8.10
N SER A 56 -14.90 17.75 8.75
CA SER A 56 -14.91 16.30 8.73
C SER A 56 -15.23 15.79 7.31
N PRO A 57 -14.58 14.70 6.86
CA PRO A 57 -14.95 14.05 5.60
C PRO A 57 -16.43 13.62 5.59
N ASN A 58 -17.06 13.65 4.42
CA ASN A 58 -18.41 13.12 4.22
C ASN A 58 -18.44 11.58 4.24
N ALA A 59 -19.63 11.00 4.00
CA ALA A 59 -19.83 9.54 3.97
C ALA A 59 -18.95 8.79 2.95
N PHE A 60 -18.38 9.49 1.97
CA PHE A 60 -17.48 8.95 0.96
C PHE A 60 -16.00 9.20 1.27
N GLY A 61 -15.68 9.79 2.42
CA GLY A 61 -14.30 10.09 2.83
C GLY A 61 -13.70 11.32 2.14
N VAL A 62 -14.52 12.21 1.58
CA VAL A 62 -14.09 13.42 0.87
C VAL A 62 -14.51 14.67 1.64
N ILE A 63 -13.69 15.72 1.60
CA ILE A 63 -14.01 17.02 2.22
C ILE A 63 -15.09 17.74 1.41
N PRO A 64 -16.25 18.11 2.01
CA PRO A 64 -17.30 18.82 1.30
C PRO A 64 -16.86 20.22 0.83
N CYS A 65 -17.28 20.60 -0.38
CA CYS A 65 -17.05 21.93 -0.94
C CYS A 65 -17.61 23.04 -0.03
N SER A 66 -16.88 24.16 0.04
CA SER A 66 -17.29 25.35 0.80
C SER A 66 -18.37 26.17 0.10
N ILE A 67 -18.56 25.96 -1.20
CA ILE A 67 -19.46 26.73 -2.05
C ILE A 67 -20.53 25.78 -2.58
N ASP A 68 -21.78 26.24 -2.58
CA ASP A 68 -22.89 25.53 -3.21
C ASP A 68 -22.63 25.46 -4.72
N THR A 69 -22.40 24.25 -5.20
CA THR A 69 -22.09 23.93 -6.60
C THR A 69 -23.17 23.04 -7.23
N GLY A 70 -24.35 23.00 -6.59
CA GLY A 70 -25.48 22.17 -7.00
C GLY A 70 -25.40 20.72 -6.51
N GLU A 71 -26.37 19.92 -6.92
CA GLU A 71 -26.47 18.51 -6.53
C GLU A 71 -25.41 17.65 -7.21
N ALA A 72 -24.94 16.63 -6.48
CA ALA A 72 -24.01 15.64 -7.03
C ALA A 72 -24.68 14.79 -8.11
N HIS A 73 -23.95 14.49 -9.18
CA HIS A 73 -24.47 13.67 -10.26
C HIS A 73 -24.85 12.24 -9.79
N PRO A 74 -26.00 11.66 -10.20
CA PRO A 74 -26.42 10.31 -9.78
C PRO A 74 -25.39 9.20 -10.01
N ASP A 75 -24.70 9.24 -11.16
CA ASP A 75 -23.58 8.31 -11.44
C ASP A 75 -22.44 8.40 -10.41
N ALA A 76 -22.10 9.60 -9.93
CA ALA A 76 -21.04 9.77 -8.94
C ALA A 76 -21.44 9.18 -7.58
N MET A 77 -22.72 9.31 -7.20
CA MET A 77 -23.27 8.66 -6.01
C MET A 77 -23.14 7.14 -6.11
N ARG A 78 -23.50 6.56 -7.26
CA ARG A 78 -23.34 5.11 -7.51
C ARG A 78 -21.87 4.67 -7.45
N VAL A 79 -20.96 5.48 -7.96
CA VAL A 79 -19.51 5.23 -7.87
C VAL A 79 -19.07 5.25 -6.40
N GLY A 80 -19.48 6.26 -5.62
CA GLY A 80 -19.16 6.37 -4.20
C GLY A 80 -19.66 5.17 -3.40
N ASP A 81 -20.89 4.72 -3.66
CA ASP A 81 -21.46 3.53 -3.02
C ASP A 81 -20.72 2.24 -3.41
N ALA A 82 -20.34 2.09 -4.68
CA ALA A 82 -19.56 0.94 -5.14
C ALA A 82 -18.18 0.89 -4.47
N VAL A 83 -17.51 2.05 -4.36
CA VAL A 83 -16.21 2.15 -3.67
C VAL A 83 -16.35 1.85 -2.18
N ARG A 84 -17.42 2.34 -1.53
CA ARG A 84 -17.72 2.01 -0.13
C ARG A 84 -17.91 0.51 0.07
N GLY A 85 -18.54 -0.18 -0.88
CA GLY A 85 -18.71 -1.64 -0.86
C GLY A 85 -17.40 -2.44 -0.89
N LEU A 86 -16.28 -1.85 -1.35
CA LEU A 86 -14.96 -2.49 -1.22
C LEU A 86 -14.52 -2.61 0.24
N GLY A 87 -15.04 -1.75 1.13
CA GLY A 87 -14.77 -1.78 2.56
C GLY A 87 -15.20 -3.07 3.26
N ASP A 88 -16.17 -3.78 2.67
CA ASP A 88 -16.69 -5.05 3.20
C ASP A 88 -15.97 -6.27 2.63
N MET A 89 -15.02 -6.08 1.70
CA MET A 89 -14.24 -7.16 1.11
C MET A 89 -13.04 -7.53 1.96
N ALA A 90 -12.65 -8.80 1.89
CA ALA A 90 -11.37 -9.28 2.41
C ALA A 90 -10.50 -9.73 1.24
N PHE A 91 -9.18 -9.65 1.41
CA PHE A 91 -8.22 -10.18 0.45
C PHE A 91 -7.22 -11.08 1.16
N GLU A 92 -6.69 -12.03 0.39
CA GLU A 92 -5.68 -12.97 0.82
C GLU A 92 -4.56 -13.00 -0.22
N ILE A 93 -3.32 -13.20 0.25
CA ILE A 93 -2.19 -13.44 -0.63
C ILE A 93 -2.10 -14.95 -0.85
N GLY A 94 -2.22 -15.37 -2.10
CA GLY A 94 -2.16 -16.79 -2.48
C GLY A 94 -0.83 -17.45 -2.15
N GLU A 95 -0.86 -18.76 -1.96
CA GLU A 95 0.35 -19.55 -1.75
C GLU A 95 1.28 -19.47 -2.98
N GLY A 96 2.59 -19.38 -2.75
CA GLY A 96 3.58 -19.23 -3.83
C GLY A 96 3.66 -17.83 -4.45
N TRP A 97 3.07 -16.81 -3.81
CA TRP A 97 3.21 -15.42 -4.25
C TRP A 97 4.68 -14.99 -4.30
N ALA A 98 5.17 -14.74 -5.51
CA ALA A 98 6.54 -14.35 -5.80
C ALA A 98 6.55 -12.97 -6.46
N PRO A 99 6.47 -11.88 -5.66
CA PRO A 99 6.32 -10.53 -6.18
C PRO A 99 7.56 -10.04 -6.90
N PHE A 100 8.77 -10.52 -6.58
CA PHE A 100 10.05 -10.09 -7.15
C PHE A 100 10.77 -11.21 -7.93
N PRO A 101 10.25 -11.64 -9.10
CA PRO A 101 10.92 -12.66 -9.91
C PRO A 101 12.28 -12.21 -10.44
N GLU A 102 12.53 -10.90 -10.52
CA GLU A 102 13.79 -10.31 -11.00
C GLU A 102 14.87 -10.22 -9.93
N TRP A 103 14.55 -10.42 -8.64
CA TRP A 103 15.53 -10.36 -7.57
C TRP A 103 16.24 -11.70 -7.43
N GLU A 104 17.57 -11.67 -7.55
CA GLU A 104 18.40 -12.83 -7.25
C GLU A 104 18.50 -13.05 -5.74
N ASP A 105 18.32 -14.29 -5.29
CA ASP A 105 18.46 -14.68 -3.87
C ASP A 105 19.54 -15.76 -3.67
N PRO A 106 20.82 -15.44 -3.93
CA PRO A 106 21.91 -16.43 -3.87
C PRO A 106 22.14 -17.00 -2.45
N HIS A 107 21.68 -16.28 -1.41
CA HIS A 107 21.86 -16.65 -0.01
C HIS A 107 20.57 -17.13 0.67
N GLY A 108 19.44 -17.16 -0.04
CA GLY A 108 18.15 -17.61 0.49
C GLY A 108 17.59 -16.71 1.61
N VAL A 109 17.93 -15.43 1.61
CA VAL A 109 17.53 -14.46 2.66
C VAL A 109 16.36 -13.57 2.24
N ILE A 110 16.16 -13.39 0.93
CA ILE A 110 15.15 -12.48 0.39
C ILE A 110 13.76 -13.13 0.41
N ALA A 111 13.65 -14.35 -0.09
CA ALA A 111 12.37 -15.08 -0.11
C ALA A 111 11.69 -15.21 1.27
N PRO A 112 12.38 -15.61 2.36
CA PRO A 112 11.75 -15.70 3.67
C PRO A 112 11.36 -14.33 4.25
N GLU A 113 12.12 -13.27 3.96
CA GLU A 113 11.77 -11.91 4.40
C GLU A 113 10.50 -11.42 3.70
N ILE A 114 10.37 -11.64 2.39
CA ILE A 114 9.14 -11.33 1.64
C ILE A 114 7.94 -12.07 2.24
N ALA A 115 8.07 -13.37 2.50
CA ALA A 115 7.00 -14.18 3.08
C ALA A 115 6.60 -13.68 4.47
N SER A 116 7.57 -13.31 5.31
CA SER A 116 7.33 -12.72 6.64
C SER A 116 6.55 -11.41 6.55
N ILE A 117 6.93 -10.51 5.63
CA ILE A 117 6.26 -9.22 5.42
C ILE A 117 4.84 -9.44 4.90
N ALA A 118 4.67 -10.33 3.91
CA ALA A 118 3.37 -10.67 3.34
C ALA A 118 2.41 -11.24 4.40
N ALA A 119 2.90 -12.19 5.21
CA ALA A 119 2.13 -12.77 6.30
C ALA A 119 1.71 -11.72 7.33
N GLY A 120 2.64 -10.82 7.71
CA GLY A 120 2.33 -9.71 8.63
C GLY A 120 1.34 -8.70 8.04
N TYR A 121 1.28 -8.56 6.72
CA TYR A 121 0.31 -7.70 6.04
C TYR A 121 -1.08 -8.35 6.02
N CYS A 122 -1.16 -9.65 5.74
CA CYS A 122 -2.42 -10.42 5.73
C CYS A 122 -2.98 -10.76 7.11
N ALA A 123 -2.16 -10.80 8.16
CA ALA A 123 -2.61 -11.12 9.52
C ALA A 123 -3.58 -10.09 10.13
N ARG A 124 -3.84 -8.98 9.45
CA ARG A 124 -4.84 -7.99 9.82
C ARG A 124 -6.25 -8.55 9.59
N ASP A 125 -7.19 -8.20 10.47
CA ASP A 125 -8.60 -8.60 10.34
C ASP A 125 -9.18 -8.21 8.97
N GLY A 126 -10.06 -9.05 8.41
CA GLY A 126 -10.63 -8.88 7.08
C GLY A 126 -11.32 -7.52 6.89
N ARG A 127 -11.93 -6.98 7.95
CA ARG A 127 -12.53 -5.63 7.93
C ARG A 127 -11.48 -4.51 7.85
N VAL A 128 -10.32 -4.71 8.46
CA VAL A 128 -9.19 -3.77 8.37
C VAL A 128 -8.60 -3.80 6.95
N ASN A 129 -8.58 -4.97 6.33
CA ASN A 129 -8.13 -5.18 4.95
C ASN A 129 -9.07 -4.51 3.92
N GLY A 130 -10.38 -4.69 4.05
CA GLY A 130 -11.37 -4.02 3.19
C GLY A 130 -11.33 -2.50 3.31
N ARG A 131 -11.29 -1.98 4.55
CA ARG A 131 -11.13 -0.53 4.79
C ARG A 131 -9.85 0.01 4.15
N HIS A 132 -8.77 -0.76 4.17
CA HIS A 132 -7.52 -0.35 3.51
C HIS A 132 -7.68 -0.23 1.99
N ILE A 133 -8.38 -1.17 1.33
CA ILE A 133 -8.67 -1.08 -0.11
C ILE A 133 -9.51 0.16 -0.42
N PHE A 134 -10.56 0.41 0.37
CA PHE A 134 -11.39 1.61 0.24
C PHE A 134 -10.53 2.90 0.31
N THR A 135 -9.66 2.99 1.32
CA THR A 135 -8.76 4.13 1.48
C THR A 135 -7.78 4.23 0.31
N LEU A 136 -7.18 3.13 -0.13
CA LEU A 136 -6.25 3.09 -1.25
C LEU A 136 -6.88 3.64 -2.53
N VAL A 137 -8.06 3.15 -2.91
CA VAL A 137 -8.77 3.61 -4.12
C VAL A 137 -9.14 5.08 -4.01
N THR A 138 -9.67 5.51 -2.86
CA THR A 138 -10.06 6.89 -2.61
C THR A 138 -8.86 7.84 -2.69
N THR A 139 -7.75 7.50 -2.03
CA THR A 139 -6.52 8.28 -2.06
C THR A 139 -5.94 8.36 -3.46
N CYS A 140 -5.91 7.26 -4.22
CA CYS A 140 -5.44 7.26 -5.59
C CYS A 140 -6.29 8.14 -6.51
N ALA A 141 -7.62 8.11 -6.35
CA ALA A 141 -8.55 8.94 -7.12
C ALA A 141 -8.40 10.43 -6.80
N VAL A 142 -8.29 10.78 -5.51
CA VAL A 142 -8.16 12.17 -5.06
C VAL A 142 -6.80 12.76 -5.42
N LEU A 143 -5.70 12.02 -5.20
CA LEU A 143 -4.35 12.49 -5.49
C LEU A 143 -3.96 12.35 -6.96
N MET A 144 -4.81 11.74 -7.80
CA MET A 144 -4.52 11.42 -9.20
C MET A 144 -3.19 10.67 -9.36
N LYS A 145 -2.89 9.79 -8.39
CA LYS A 145 -1.61 9.05 -8.30
C LYS A 145 -1.88 7.58 -8.13
N ARG A 146 -1.10 6.76 -8.83
CA ARG A 146 -1.15 5.30 -8.72
C ARG A 146 -0.22 4.79 -7.61
N PRO A 147 -0.48 3.61 -7.02
CA PRO A 147 0.46 2.98 -6.11
C PRO A 147 1.80 2.78 -6.82
N ASP A 148 2.89 3.05 -6.10
CA ASP A 148 4.23 2.83 -6.62
C ASP A 148 4.65 1.38 -6.35
N TRP A 149 5.00 0.66 -7.41
CA TRP A 149 5.47 -0.73 -7.37
C TRP A 149 6.95 -0.86 -7.73
N THR A 150 7.62 0.26 -8.02
CA THR A 150 9.04 0.29 -8.35
C THR A 150 9.85 -0.06 -7.10
N ALA A 151 10.91 -0.84 -7.31
CA ALA A 151 11.74 -1.31 -6.23
C ALA A 151 13.11 -1.72 -6.77
N ASP A 152 14.16 -1.29 -6.08
CA ASP A 152 15.52 -1.71 -6.36
C ASP A 152 15.83 -3.03 -5.65
N GLN A 153 16.73 -3.81 -6.25
CA GLN A 153 17.18 -5.06 -5.62
C GLN A 153 17.88 -4.74 -4.29
N PRO A 154 17.50 -5.41 -3.19
CA PRO A 154 18.12 -5.18 -1.91
C PRO A 154 19.58 -5.66 -1.89
N GLU A 155 20.44 -4.87 -1.25
CA GLU A 155 21.81 -5.30 -0.99
C GLU A 155 21.82 -6.36 0.13
N VAL A 156 22.53 -7.46 -0.09
CA VAL A 156 22.71 -8.52 0.90
C VAL A 156 24.12 -8.44 1.46
N VAL A 157 24.23 -8.22 2.77
CA VAL A 157 25.51 -8.03 3.47
C VAL A 157 25.78 -9.18 4.42
N VAL A 158 27.07 -9.48 4.62
CA VAL A 158 27.51 -10.42 5.65
C VAL A 158 27.21 -9.82 7.02
N VAL A 159 26.72 -10.62 7.95
CA VAL A 159 26.52 -10.19 9.35
C VAL A 159 27.88 -9.84 9.95
N THR A 160 28.01 -8.65 10.50
CA THR A 160 29.25 -8.16 11.12
C THR A 160 29.14 -8.07 12.63
N ASN A 161 30.27 -8.21 13.33
CA ASN A 161 30.43 -7.93 14.74
C ASN A 161 31.61 -6.98 14.90
N ASN A 162 31.38 -5.80 15.51
CA ASN A 162 32.38 -4.73 15.62
C ASN A 162 33.09 -4.40 14.29
N GLY A 163 32.33 -4.29 13.19
CA GLY A 163 32.85 -3.95 11.86
C GLY A 163 33.53 -5.10 11.10
N ASN A 164 33.78 -6.25 11.73
CA ASN A 164 34.38 -7.42 11.08
C ASN A 164 33.33 -8.49 10.73
N PRO A 165 33.52 -9.27 9.65
CA PRO A 165 32.62 -10.39 9.33
C PRO A 165 32.51 -11.37 10.49
N ALA A 166 31.28 -11.60 10.96
CA ALA A 166 31.01 -12.52 12.05
C ALA A 166 31.08 -13.97 11.54
N TRP A 167 31.72 -14.83 12.34
CA TRP A 167 31.77 -16.26 12.13
C TRP A 167 30.92 -16.96 13.18
N PHE A 168 30.16 -17.96 12.75
CA PHE A 168 29.25 -18.72 13.59
C PHE A 168 29.63 -20.20 13.55
N VAL A 169 29.51 -20.90 14.67
CA VAL A 169 29.67 -22.36 14.72
C VAL A 169 28.52 -22.97 15.50
N LYS A 170 27.95 -24.08 14.98
CA LYS A 170 26.92 -24.84 15.71
C LYS A 170 27.59 -25.70 16.77
N ARG A 171 27.19 -25.52 18.03
CA ARG A 171 27.56 -26.36 19.17
C ARG A 171 26.31 -26.97 19.78
N TYR A 172 26.51 -27.95 20.65
CA TYR A 172 25.43 -28.61 21.38
C TYR A 172 25.64 -28.43 22.87
N ALA A 173 24.62 -27.97 23.58
CA ALA A 173 24.59 -27.90 25.03
C ALA A 173 23.49 -28.82 25.57
N LYS A 174 23.61 -29.26 26.82
CA LYS A 174 22.54 -29.99 27.51
C LYS A 174 21.63 -28.99 28.23
N ASP A 175 20.32 -29.08 28.01
CA ASP A 175 19.33 -28.33 28.77
C ASP A 175 19.24 -28.85 30.22
N ARG A 176 18.43 -28.17 31.06
CA ARG A 176 18.19 -28.57 32.45
C ARG A 176 17.52 -29.94 32.59
N MET A 177 16.93 -30.47 31.52
CA MET A 177 16.31 -31.79 31.43
C MET A 177 17.24 -32.83 30.75
N GLY A 178 18.50 -32.49 30.48
CA GLY A 178 19.50 -33.38 29.87
C GLY A 178 19.40 -33.53 28.35
N ARG A 179 18.49 -32.84 27.67
CA ARG A 179 18.32 -32.90 26.22
C ARG A 179 19.38 -32.05 25.52
N SER A 180 19.94 -32.57 24.43
CA SER A 180 20.92 -31.85 23.63
C SER A 180 20.22 -30.83 22.73
N VAL A 181 20.49 -29.55 22.94
CA VAL A 181 19.94 -28.44 22.16
C VAL A 181 21.08 -27.79 21.37
N PRO A 182 20.94 -27.63 20.03
CA PRO A 182 21.91 -26.89 19.25
C PRO A 182 21.85 -25.41 19.62
N TYR A 183 23.00 -24.78 19.78
CA TYR A 183 23.12 -23.33 19.94
C TYR A 183 24.26 -22.82 19.04
N GLU A 184 24.17 -21.55 18.65
CA GLU A 184 25.22 -20.90 17.89
C GLU A 184 26.18 -20.17 18.82
N ASP A 185 27.46 -20.39 18.59
CA ASP A 185 28.56 -19.78 19.33
C ASP A 185 29.46 -18.98 18.38
N ASN A 186 30.36 -18.18 18.94
CA ASN A 186 31.35 -17.45 18.16
C ASN A 186 32.30 -18.43 17.44
N GLY A 187 32.26 -18.39 16.11
CA GLY A 187 33.09 -19.21 15.22
C GLY A 187 34.48 -18.63 14.96
N TYR A 188 34.86 -17.52 15.60
CA TYR A 188 36.15 -16.89 15.44
C TYR A 188 37.06 -17.14 16.64
N ASP A 189 38.23 -17.75 16.41
CA ASP A 189 39.24 -17.94 17.46
C ASP A 189 40.11 -16.68 17.57
N VAL A 190 39.87 -15.89 18.62
CA VAL A 190 40.59 -14.63 18.89
C VAL A 190 42.08 -14.86 19.11
N LYS A 191 42.49 -16.00 19.68
CA LYS A 191 43.91 -16.29 19.94
C LYS A 191 44.65 -16.64 18.66
N ARG A 192 44.01 -17.39 17.76
CA ARG A 192 44.60 -17.83 16.48
C ARG A 192 44.28 -16.90 15.31
N GLN A 193 43.50 -15.84 15.54
CA GLN A 193 43.06 -14.86 14.55
C GLN A 193 42.46 -15.51 13.29
N ARG A 194 41.75 -16.63 13.45
CA ARG A 194 41.21 -17.42 12.33
C ARG A 194 39.88 -18.11 12.68
N PRO A 195 39.02 -18.39 11.70
CA PRO A 195 37.79 -19.14 11.93
C PRO A 195 38.08 -20.57 12.42
N VAL A 196 37.25 -21.08 13.33
CA VAL A 196 37.31 -22.48 13.75
C VAL A 196 36.81 -23.41 12.64
N LYS A 197 37.24 -24.68 12.68
CA LYS A 197 36.79 -25.68 11.72
C LYS A 197 35.27 -25.84 11.80
N GLY A 198 34.58 -25.71 10.67
CA GLY A 198 33.13 -25.78 10.60
C GLY A 198 32.43 -24.45 10.91
N ALA A 199 33.16 -23.34 11.06
CA ALA A 199 32.55 -22.03 11.12
C ALA A 199 31.96 -21.64 9.76
N TYR A 200 30.81 -20.96 9.79
CA TYR A 200 30.13 -20.43 8.61
C TYR A 200 29.79 -18.96 8.81
N ARG A 201 29.37 -18.31 7.73
CA ARG A 201 28.91 -16.92 7.72
C ARG A 201 27.41 -16.86 7.56
N LYS A 202 26.81 -15.81 8.12
CA LYS A 202 25.42 -15.46 7.91
C LYS A 202 25.31 -14.22 7.06
N TYR A 203 24.20 -14.14 6.33
CA TYR A 203 23.85 -13.02 5.49
C TYR A 203 22.56 -12.40 6.01
N ARG A 204 22.41 -11.10 5.80
CA ARG A 204 21.20 -10.36 6.08
C ARG A 204 20.98 -9.32 5.00
N ILE A 205 19.74 -8.88 4.85
CA ILE A 205 19.42 -7.78 3.97
C ILE A 205 19.91 -6.47 4.62
N ASN A 206 20.55 -5.61 3.82
CA ASN A 206 20.97 -4.28 4.22
C ASN A 206 19.80 -3.30 4.02
N GLY A 207 19.07 -3.04 5.10
CA GLY A 207 17.87 -2.19 5.08
C GLY A 207 16.58 -3.00 5.03
N SER A 208 15.46 -2.29 4.94
CA SER A 208 14.13 -2.90 4.94
C SER A 208 13.56 -2.94 3.52
N ILE A 209 13.13 -4.12 3.09
CA ILE A 209 12.40 -4.30 1.82
C ILE A 209 10.89 -4.13 1.95
N ARG A 210 10.41 -3.74 3.14
CA ARG A 210 8.98 -3.66 3.45
C ARG A 210 8.20 -2.77 2.49
N ALA A 211 8.73 -1.57 2.20
CA ALA A 211 8.06 -0.62 1.32
C ALA A 211 7.89 -1.19 -0.10
N ALA A 212 8.93 -1.85 -0.63
CA ALA A 212 8.87 -2.51 -1.92
C ALA A 212 7.80 -3.62 -1.95
N VAL A 213 7.80 -4.51 -0.94
CA VAL A 213 6.83 -5.60 -0.85
C VAL A 213 5.40 -5.06 -0.77
N VAL A 214 5.16 -4.06 0.10
CA VAL A 214 3.85 -3.42 0.25
C VAL A 214 3.43 -2.72 -1.04
N GLY A 215 4.34 -2.03 -1.74
CA GLY A 215 4.03 -1.37 -3.02
C GLY A 215 3.52 -2.35 -4.08
N ARG A 216 4.09 -3.55 -4.17
CA ARG A 216 3.59 -4.60 -5.09
C ARG A 216 2.25 -5.18 -4.67
N ILE A 217 2.00 -5.33 -3.37
CA ILE A 217 0.69 -5.74 -2.84
C ILE A 217 -0.36 -4.69 -3.18
N GLU A 218 -0.12 -3.44 -2.81
CA GLU A 218 -1.04 -2.32 -3.04
C GLU A 218 -1.34 -2.13 -4.52
N TRP A 219 -0.34 -2.28 -5.40
CA TRP A 219 -0.57 -2.27 -6.84
C TRP A 219 -1.55 -3.34 -7.30
N GLN A 220 -1.34 -4.60 -6.88
CA GLN A 220 -2.23 -5.72 -7.24
C GLN A 220 -3.64 -5.52 -6.68
N LEU A 221 -3.75 -5.10 -5.42
CA LEU A 221 -5.04 -4.80 -4.78
C LEU A 221 -5.77 -3.67 -5.51
N TRP A 222 -5.06 -2.60 -5.86
CA TRP A 222 -5.64 -1.49 -6.60
C TRP A 222 -6.12 -1.91 -7.98
N GLN A 223 -5.32 -2.66 -8.75
CA GLN A 223 -5.73 -3.18 -10.06
C GLN A 223 -6.95 -4.10 -9.97
N HIS A 224 -7.00 -4.98 -8.97
CA HIS A 224 -8.14 -5.86 -8.73
C HIS A 224 -9.40 -5.08 -8.31
N ALA A 225 -9.24 -4.07 -7.46
CA ALA A 225 -10.32 -3.18 -7.05
C ALA A 225 -10.89 -2.41 -8.25
N LEU A 226 -10.05 -1.90 -9.14
CA LEU A 226 -10.50 -1.23 -10.37
C LEU A 226 -11.30 -2.17 -11.28
N LEU A 227 -10.86 -3.41 -11.45
CA LEU A 227 -11.62 -4.41 -12.22
C LEU A 227 -12.99 -4.68 -11.57
N THR A 228 -12.99 -4.89 -10.25
CA THR A 228 -14.21 -5.16 -9.48
C THR A 228 -15.20 -4.00 -9.57
N LEU A 229 -14.73 -2.76 -9.44
CA LEU A 229 -15.55 -1.55 -9.58
C LEU A 229 -16.08 -1.39 -11.00
N ARG A 230 -15.24 -1.62 -12.01
CA ARG A 230 -15.66 -1.57 -13.41
C ARG A 230 -16.79 -2.55 -13.66
N ASP A 231 -16.67 -3.79 -13.19
CA ASP A 231 -17.69 -4.82 -13.38
C ASP A 231 -18.96 -4.53 -12.58
N ALA A 232 -18.82 -3.98 -11.37
CA ALA A 232 -19.94 -3.59 -10.53
C ALA A 232 -20.74 -2.41 -11.13
N LEU A 233 -20.09 -1.51 -11.86
CA LEU A 233 -20.69 -0.29 -12.43
C LEU A 233 -21.11 -0.44 -13.91
N ALA A 234 -20.59 -1.43 -14.62
CA ALA A 234 -20.90 -1.65 -16.03
C ALA A 234 -22.41 -1.78 -16.27
N GLY A 235 -22.95 -0.96 -17.18
CA GLY A 235 -24.38 -0.93 -17.52
C GLY A 235 -25.32 -0.34 -16.45
N LYS A 236 -24.79 0.22 -15.35
CA LYS A 236 -25.59 0.82 -14.27
C LYS A 236 -25.51 2.36 -14.20
N LEU A 237 -24.70 2.97 -15.06
CA LEU A 237 -24.50 4.42 -15.14
C LEU A 237 -25.42 5.02 -16.22
N GLU A 238 -25.97 6.20 -15.95
CA GLU A 238 -26.93 6.87 -16.84
C GLU A 238 -26.22 7.83 -17.81
N GLY A 239 -25.21 8.57 -17.34
CA GLY A 239 -24.48 9.56 -18.12
C GLY A 239 -23.22 9.01 -18.79
N HIS A 240 -22.63 7.96 -18.21
CA HIS A 240 -21.32 7.43 -18.60
C HIS A 240 -21.39 5.98 -19.10
N ASP A 241 -20.57 5.68 -20.10
CA ASP A 241 -20.33 4.32 -20.58
C ASP A 241 -18.87 3.93 -20.28
N LEU A 242 -18.68 2.82 -19.56
CA LEU A 242 -17.36 2.41 -19.11
C LEU A 242 -16.59 1.70 -20.23
N LEU A 243 -15.39 2.20 -20.52
CA LEU A 243 -14.47 1.51 -21.41
C LEU A 243 -14.04 0.16 -20.82
N PRO A 244 -13.70 -0.83 -21.67
CA PRO A 244 -13.06 -2.06 -21.21
C PRO A 244 -11.79 -1.75 -20.41
N PHE A 245 -11.60 -2.48 -19.31
CA PHE A 245 -10.42 -2.37 -18.46
C PHE A 245 -9.77 -3.74 -18.32
N THR A 246 -8.47 -3.81 -18.62
CA THR A 246 -7.66 -5.02 -18.44
C THR A 246 -6.64 -4.74 -17.35
N PRO A 247 -6.72 -5.41 -16.19
CA PRO A 247 -5.79 -5.17 -15.10
C PRO A 247 -4.39 -5.64 -15.49
N ARG A 248 -3.38 -4.83 -15.18
CA ARG A 248 -1.96 -5.22 -15.31
C ARG A 248 -1.42 -5.54 -13.93
N MET A 249 -1.65 -6.78 -13.48
CA MET A 249 -1.32 -7.20 -12.11
C MET A 249 0.17 -7.18 -11.77
N GLU A 250 1.02 -7.52 -12.74
CA GLU A 250 2.47 -7.65 -12.52
C GLU A 250 3.23 -6.91 -13.61
N PRO A 251 3.18 -5.57 -13.64
CA PRO A 251 3.84 -4.79 -14.68
C PRO A 251 5.35 -5.02 -14.73
N TRP A 252 5.96 -5.35 -13.59
CA TRP A 252 7.37 -5.68 -13.43
C TRP A 252 7.81 -6.97 -14.13
N ARG A 253 6.93 -7.95 -14.39
CA ARG A 253 7.31 -9.20 -15.09
C ARG A 253 7.77 -9.00 -16.53
N GLY A 254 7.32 -7.92 -17.17
CA GLY A 254 7.71 -7.55 -18.54
C GLY A 254 8.70 -6.39 -18.61
N SER A 255 8.98 -5.75 -17.47
CA SER A 255 9.94 -4.64 -17.39
C SER A 255 11.31 -5.22 -17.06
N GLN A 256 12.02 -5.71 -18.08
CA GLN A 256 13.48 -5.59 -18.00
C GLN A 256 13.76 -4.09 -17.97
N ASN A 257 13.95 -3.55 -16.77
CA ASN A 257 14.37 -2.17 -16.60
C ASN A 257 15.64 -2.02 -17.44
N PRO A 258 15.68 -1.17 -18.48
CA PRO A 258 16.95 -0.89 -19.13
C PRO A 258 17.87 -0.39 -18.02
N ALA A 259 19.00 -1.07 -17.83
CA ALA A 259 19.99 -0.68 -16.84
C ALA A 259 20.17 0.84 -16.91
N PRO A 260 20.29 1.56 -15.77
CA PRO A 260 20.70 2.95 -15.83
C PRO A 260 21.93 3.01 -16.72
N ILE A 261 21.93 3.88 -17.72
CA ILE A 261 23.07 4.10 -18.62
C ILE A 261 24.23 4.53 -17.73
N SER A 262 24.99 3.55 -17.25
CA SER A 262 26.25 3.74 -16.59
C SER A 262 27.16 4.32 -17.65
N GLN A 263 27.42 5.62 -17.56
CA GLN A 263 28.62 6.15 -18.20
C GLN A 263 29.80 5.44 -17.57
N ALA A 264 30.37 4.49 -18.32
CA ALA A 264 31.70 3.98 -18.05
C ALA A 264 32.68 5.14 -18.21
N ILE A 265 33.27 5.57 -17.09
CA ILE A 265 34.53 6.33 -17.10
C ILE A 265 35.43 5.69 -16.03
N GLU A 266 36.09 4.61 -16.44
CA GLU A 266 37.46 4.27 -16.02
C GLU A 266 38.40 5.23 -16.77
N SER A 267 39.51 5.79 -16.29
CA SER A 267 40.27 5.81 -15.03
C SER A 267 41.28 6.97 -15.17
N ALA A 268 41.99 7.36 -14.11
CA ALA A 268 43.26 8.08 -14.26
C ALA A 268 44.35 7.46 -13.37
N ALA A 269 45.40 7.00 -14.06
CA ALA A 269 46.78 6.60 -13.69
C ALA A 269 47.06 6.05 -12.27
#